data_AF-A0A1C5NS70-F1
#
_entry.id   AF-A0A1C5NS70-F1
#
_cell.length_a   1.000
_cell.length_b   1.000
_cell.length_c   1.000
_cell.angle_alpha   90.00
_cell.angle_beta   90.00
_cell.angle_gamma   90.00
#
_symmetry.space_group_name_H-M   'P 1'
#
loop_
_entity.id
_entity.type
_entity.pdbx_description
1 polymer ?
#
loop_
_entity_poly.entity_id
_entity_poly.type
_entity_poly.pdbx_seq_one_letter_code
_entity_poly.pdbx_strand_id
1 'polypeptide(L)' 'MNKILESLYDDPGYTITELANIMKMSRKSISNNIKKLKDLGIIERVGNNKKGYWKIKR' A
#
# COMPACT_ATOMS: atom_id res chain seq x y z
N MET A 1 -5.73 -12.27 7.16
CA MET A 1 -5.44 -11.62 5.86
C MET A 1 -4.94 -10.19 6.14
N ASN A 2 -3.95 -9.68 5.40
CA ASN A 2 -3.31 -8.40 5.70
C ASN A 2 -4.19 -7.24 5.16
N LYS A 3 -4.85 -6.47 6.03
CA LYS A 3 -5.84 -5.43 5.66
C LYS A 3 -5.36 -4.46 4.58
N ILE A 4 -4.05 -4.17 4.55
CA ILE A 4 -3.45 -3.32 3.51
C ILE A 4 -3.56 -3.93 2.12
N LEU A 5 -3.35 -5.24 1.99
CA LEU A 5 -3.49 -5.92 0.70
C LEU A 5 -4.94 -5.94 0.23
N GLU A 6 -5.90 -6.08 1.14
CA GLU A 6 -7.33 -6.00 0.81
C GLU A 6 -7.68 -4.61 0.27
N SER A 7 -7.27 -3.54 0.96
CA SER A 7 -7.49 -2.17 0.46
C SER A 7 -6.81 -1.91 -0.88
N LEU A 8 -5.58 -2.41 -1.07
CA LEU A 8 -4.87 -2.27 -2.35
C LEU A 8 -5.46 -3.14 -3.48
N TYR A 9 -6.21 -4.18 -3.13
CA TYR A 9 -6.97 -4.98 -4.08
C TYR A 9 -8.22 -4.22 -4.55
N ASP A 10 -8.91 -3.54 -3.63
CA ASP A 10 -10.08 -2.72 -3.94
C ASP A 10 -9.69 -1.48 -4.77
N ASP A 11 -8.64 -0.76 -4.36
CA ASP A 11 -8.07 0.34 -5.14
C ASP A 11 -6.53 0.36 -5.03
N PRO A 12 -5.82 0.01 -6.11
CA PRO A 12 -4.36 0.04 -6.11
C PRO A 12 -3.80 1.48 -6.09
N GLY A 13 -4.62 2.50 -6.33
CA GLY A 13 -4.23 3.91 -6.31
C GLY A 13 -3.96 4.49 -4.92
N TYR A 14 -4.35 3.78 -3.85
CA TYR A 14 -4.25 4.33 -2.51
C TYR A 14 -2.83 4.78 -2.12
N THR A 15 -2.77 6.00 -1.59
CA THR A 15 -1.59 6.57 -0.98
C THR A 15 -1.44 6.09 0.47
N ILE A 16 -0.22 6.22 1.02
CA ILE A 16 0.06 5.93 2.43
C ILE A 16 -0.85 6.75 3.36
N THR A 17 -1.20 7.98 2.98
CA THR A 17 -2.06 8.87 3.76
C THR A 17 -3.50 8.38 3.77
N GLU A 18 -4.04 7.96 2.63
CA GLU A 18 -5.41 7.42 2.56
C GLU A 18 -5.54 6.11 3.34
N LEU A 19 -4.58 5.20 3.18
CA LEU A 19 -4.53 3.96 3.96
C LEU A 19 -4.46 4.23 5.47
N ALA A 20 -3.67 5.23 5.89
CA ALA A 20 -3.59 5.63 7.29
C ALA A 20 -4.94 6.13 7.82
N ASN A 21 -5.66 6.93 7.04
CA ASN A 21 -6.98 7.45 7.40
C ASN A 21 -8.03 6.33 7.48
N ILE A 22 -8.08 5.46 6.47
CA ILE A 22 -9.05 4.34 6.39
C ILE A 22 -8.82 3.38 7.57
N MET A 23 -7.56 3.06 7.87
CA MET A 23 -7.23 2.09 8.92
C MET A 23 -7.12 2.70 10.31
N LYS A 24 -7.25 4.03 10.43
CA LYS A 24 -7.01 4.79 11.68
C LYS A 24 -5.65 4.46 12.31
N MET A 25 -4.63 4.33 11.47
CA MET A 25 -3.24 4.02 11.88
C MET A 25 -2.31 5.18 11.56
N SER A 26 -1.15 5.24 12.22
CA SER A 26 -0.15 6.23 11.87
C SER A 26 0.43 5.98 10.47
N ARG A 27 0.73 7.07 9.73
CA ARG A 27 1.42 7.00 8.42
C ARG A 27 2.72 6.21 8.50
N LYS A 28 3.45 6.29 9.63
CA LYS A 28 4.68 5.53 9.86
C LYS A 28 4.42 4.02 9.90
N SER A 29 3.37 3.58 10.57
CA SER A 29 3.00 2.16 10.64
C SER A 29 2.61 1.61 9.26
N ILE A 30 1.77 2.35 8.53
CA ILE A 30 1.41 1.99 7.15
C ILE A 30 2.63 1.94 6.24
N SER A 31 3.50 2.95 6.29
CA SER A 31 4.75 2.99 5.51
C SER A 31 5.64 1.77 5.80
N ASN A 32 5.81 1.41 7.08
CA ASN A 32 6.58 0.23 7.48
C ASN A 32 5.98 -1.07 6.92
N ASN A 33 4.65 -1.21 6.95
CA ASN A 33 3.98 -2.39 6.41
C ASN A 33 4.07 -2.47 4.88
N ILE A 34 3.83 -1.35 4.17
CA ILE A 34 4.02 -1.23 2.72
C ILE A 34 5.46 -1.59 2.34
N LYS A 35 6.45 -1.07 3.09
CA LYS A 35 7.86 -1.39 2.89
C LYS A 35 8.11 -2.90 3.04
N LYS A 36 7.62 -3.53 4.11
CA LYS A 36 7.73 -4.99 4.28
C LYS A 36 7.13 -5.76 3.11
N LEU A 37 5.93 -5.39 2.65
CA LEU A 37 5.27 -6.04 1.51
C LEU A 37 6.07 -5.87 0.20
N LYS A 38 6.68 -4.69 0.00
CA LYS A 38 7.56 -4.42 -1.14
C LYS A 38 8.86 -5.24 -1.06
N ASP A 39 9.49 -5.27 0.12
CA ASP A 39 10.74 -6.00 0.37
C ASP A 39 10.53 -7.53 0.23
N LEU A 40 9.34 -8.03 0.58
CA LEU A 40 8.91 -9.41 0.34
C LEU A 40 8.55 -9.70 -1.13
N GLY A 41 8.55 -8.68 -2.00
CA GLY A 41 8.20 -8.81 -3.41
C GLY A 41 6.70 -8.99 -3.68
N ILE A 42 5.84 -8.83 -2.67
CA ILE A 42 4.38 -9.01 -2.78
C ILE A 42 3.73 -7.83 -3.51
N ILE A 43 4.25 -6.62 -3.33
CA ILE A 43 3.74 -5.42 -4.02
C ILE A 43 4.86 -4.60 -4.65
N GLU A 44 4.52 -3.87 -5.71
CA GLU A 44 5.39 -2.94 -6.40
C GLU A 44 4.64 -1.64 -6.68
N ARG A 45 5.27 -0.48 -6.49
CA ARG A 45 4.69 0.78 -6.98
C ARG A 45 5.05 0.96 -8.44
N VAL A 46 4.05 1.05 -9.31
CA VAL A 46 4.21 1.29 -10.75
C VAL A 46 3.79 2.73 -11.07
N GLY A 47 4.62 3.48 -11.78
CA GLY A 47 4.37 4.87 -12.17
C GLY A 47 4.95 5.91 -11.20
N ASN A 48 4.61 7.18 -11.43
CA ASN A 48 5.16 8.32 -10.67
C ASN A 48 4.46 8.50 -9.31
N ASN A 49 5.12 9.13 -8.33
CA ASN A 49 4.61 9.34 -6.97
C ASN A 49 3.19 9.96 -6.90
N LYS A 50 2.79 10.78 -7.89
CA LYS A 50 1.49 11.45 -7.97
C LYS A 50 0.36 10.63 -8.61
N LYS A 51 0.67 9.67 -9.49
CA LYS A 51 -0.33 8.92 -10.29
C LYS A 51 -0.07 7.42 -10.37
N GLY A 52 0.96 6.95 -9.68
CA GLY A 52 1.33 5.53 -9.67
C GLY A 52 0.40 4.73 -8.79
N TYR A 53 0.31 3.45 -9.06
CA TYR A 53 -0.55 2.50 -8.35
C TYR A 53 0.29 1.34 -7.80
N TRP A 54 -0.24 0.63 -6.81
CA TRP A 54 0.35 -0.56 -6.24
C TRP A 54 -0.07 -1.78 -7.05
N LYS A 55 0.90 -2.43 -7.68
CA LYS A 55 0.74 -3.72 -8.35
C LYS A 55 1.01 -4.83 -7.35
N ILE A 56 0.03 -5.71 -7.15
CA ILE A 56 0.22 -6.93 -6.35
C ILE A 56 0.86 -7.99 -7.26
N LYS A 57 2.03 -8.49 -6.86
CA LYS A 57 2.72 -9.61 -7.50
C LYS A 57 2.31 -10.88 -6.78
N ARG A 58 1.73 -11.81 -7.52
CA ARG A 58 1.34 -13.13 -7.02
C ARG A 58 2.49 -14.11 -7.22
#